data_AF-A0A511MX04-F1
#
_entry.id   AF-A0A511MX04-F1
#
_cell.length_a   1.000
_cell.length_b   1.000
_cell.length_c   1.000
_cell.angle_alpha   90.00
_cell.angle_beta   90.00
_cell.angle_gamma   90.00
#
_symmetry.space_group_name_H-M   'P 1'
#
loop_
_entity.id
_entity.type
_entity.pdbx_description
1 polymer ?
#
loop_
_entity_poly.entity_id
_entity_poly.type
_entity_poly.pdbx_seq_one_letter_code
_entity_poly.pdbx_strand_id
1 'polypeptide(L)'
;MGTKRFINNTGYNVSVTLAVPEGADPGPSVFTRNFQLSVAGDQVYTYSDDLNPFLNGISVAASDTEQGTIVGADFIGSQRGTTIDNDLNMNDTVLINLQSRNIVLAFENTGVGSQ
;
A
#
# COMPACT_ATOMS: atom_id res chain seq x y z
N MET A 1 15.91 2.47 5.87
CA MET A 1 14.48 2.11 6.07
C MET A 1 13.63 2.92 5.11
N GLY A 2 12.78 2.25 4.35
CA GLY A 2 11.85 2.84 3.40
C GLY A 2 10.51 3.11 4.07
N THR A 3 9.97 4.29 3.78
CA THR A 3 8.69 4.74 4.31
C THR A 3 7.77 5.10 3.16
N LYS A 4 6.47 5.05 3.42
CA LYS A 4 5.45 5.42 2.46
C LYS A 4 4.29 6.06 3.19
N ARG A 5 3.74 7.14 2.64
CA ARG A 5 2.55 7.80 3.12
C ARG A 5 1.32 7.13 2.51
N PHE A 6 0.32 6.84 3.33
CA PHE A 6 -0.93 6.24 2.89
C PHE A 6 -2.07 7.19 3.26
N ILE A 7 -2.89 7.52 2.26
CA ILE A 7 -4.01 8.46 2.40
C ILE A 7 -5.30 7.71 2.04
N ASN A 8 -6.25 7.72 2.97
CA ASN A 8 -7.54 7.04 2.80
C ASN A 8 -8.65 8.02 2.38
N ASN A 9 -9.00 7.99 1.10
CA ASN A 9 -10.07 8.79 0.50
C ASN A 9 -11.34 7.97 0.23
N THR A 10 -11.47 6.78 0.81
CA THR A 10 -12.59 5.87 0.49
C THR A 10 -13.90 6.25 1.18
N GLY A 11 -13.85 7.06 2.25
CA GLY A 11 -14.99 7.32 3.12
C GLY A 11 -15.25 6.22 4.16
N TYR A 12 -14.46 5.14 4.15
CA TYR A 12 -14.58 4.00 5.07
C TYR A 12 -13.27 3.74 5.79
N ASN A 13 -13.29 2.98 6.89
CA ASN A 13 -12.06 2.45 7.45
C ASN A 13 -11.47 1.41 6.48
N VAL A 14 -10.16 1.45 6.28
CA VAL A 14 -9.46 0.52 5.41
C VAL A 14 -8.40 -0.26 6.18
N SER A 15 -8.30 -1.55 5.88
CA SER A 15 -7.20 -2.40 6.30
C SER A 15 -6.23 -2.55 5.14
N VAL A 16 -4.94 -2.31 5.41
CA VAL A 16 -3.86 -2.37 4.43
C VAL A 16 -2.88 -3.46 4.85
N THR A 17 -2.57 -4.34 3.91
CA THR A 17 -1.58 -5.42 4.03
C THR A 17 -0.49 -5.19 3.00
N LEU A 18 0.75 -5.07 3.45
CA LEU A 18 1.92 -4.92 2.59
C LEU A 18 2.70 -6.23 2.55
N ALA A 19 3.06 -6.68 1.35
CA ALA A 19 3.95 -7.81 1.14
C ALA A 19 5.39 -7.31 0.97
N VAL A 20 6.28 -7.74 1.87
CA VAL A 20 7.69 -7.34 1.90
C VAL A 20 8.54 -8.61 1.87
N PRO A 21 9.25 -8.91 0.77
CA PRO A 21 10.08 -10.10 0.66
C PRO A 21 11.38 -9.93 1.44
N GLU A 22 11.92 -11.05 1.88
CA GLU A 22 13.26 -11.11 2.45
C GLU A 22 14.32 -11.05 1.35
N GLY A 23 15.29 -10.15 1.48
CA GLY A 23 16.39 -9.96 0.54
C GLY A 23 16.05 -9.01 -0.62
N ALA A 24 16.96 -8.92 -1.59
CA ALA A 24 16.87 -7.98 -2.72
C ALA A 24 16.06 -8.50 -3.92
N ASP A 25 15.75 -9.80 -3.93
CA ASP A 25 15.01 -10.49 -4.97
C ASP A 25 13.62 -10.92 -4.45
N PRO A 26 12.57 -10.91 -5.29
CA PRO A 26 11.26 -11.43 -4.91
C PRO A 26 11.32 -12.95 -4.72
N GLY A 27 11.74 -13.37 -3.54
CA GLY A 27 11.83 -14.76 -3.12
C GLY A 27 10.52 -15.30 -2.54
N PRO A 28 10.45 -16.60 -2.21
CA PRO A 28 9.27 -17.23 -1.63
C PRO A 28 8.98 -16.80 -0.19
N SER A 29 9.98 -16.22 0.51
CA SER A 29 9.84 -15.69 1.87
C SER A 29 9.27 -14.27 1.83
N VAL A 30 7.99 -14.14 2.12
CA VAL A 30 7.28 -12.84 2.19
C VAL A 30 6.79 -12.62 3.62
N PHE A 31 7.21 -11.52 4.24
CA PHE A 31 6.61 -11.04 5.47
C PHE A 31 5.48 -10.05 5.15
N THR A 32 4.41 -10.05 5.96
CA THR A 32 3.29 -9.13 5.80
C THR A 32 3.24 -8.08 6.90
N ARG A 33 3.14 -6.81 6.52
CA ARG A 33 2.89 -5.70 7.46
C ARG A 33 1.44 -5.26 7.31
N ASN A 34 0.71 -5.28 8.42
CA ASN A 34 -0.71 -4.94 8.44
C ASN A 34 -0.95 -3.70 9.29
N PHE A 35 -1.78 -2.80 8.81
CA PHE A 35 -2.25 -1.64 9.57
C PHE A 35 -3.64 -1.21 9.10
N GLN A 36 -4.28 -0.34 9.88
CA GLN A 36 -5.58 0.23 9.57
C GLN A 36 -5.45 1.74 9.39
N LEU A 37 -6.21 2.29 8.48
CA LEU A 37 -6.42 3.73 8.34
C LEU A 37 -7.89 4.03 8.61
N SER A 38 -8.13 4.97 9.52
CA SER A 38 -9.46 5.52 9.74
C SER A 38 -9.96 6.26 8.50
N VAL A 39 -11.26 6.57 8.47
CA VAL A 39 -11.84 7.49 7.47
C VAL A 39 -11.03 8.79 7.41
N ALA A 40 -10.66 9.22 6.20
CA ALA A 40 -9.79 10.37 5.94
C ALA A 40 -8.40 10.29 6.62
N GLY A 41 -7.98 9.07 7.01
CA GLY A 41 -6.70 8.83 7.64
C GLY A 41 -5.53 9.09 6.69
N ASP A 42 -4.48 9.67 7.25
CA ASP A 42 -3.23 10.01 6.56
C ASP A 42 -2.08 9.64 7.48
N GLN A 43 -1.31 8.63 7.06
CA GLN A 43 -0.26 8.06 7.91
C GLN A 43 0.97 7.66 7.10
N VAL A 44 2.14 7.99 7.64
CA VAL A 44 3.42 7.46 7.18
C VAL A 44 3.67 6.12 7.86
N TYR A 45 3.97 5.09 7.07
CA TYR A 45 4.29 3.75 7.56
C TYR A 45 5.68 3.33 7.09
N THR A 46 6.47 2.79 8.01
CA THR A 46 7.79 2.21 7.70
C THR A 46 7.59 0.75 7.34
N TYR A 47 7.88 0.39 6.08
CA TYR A 47 7.63 -0.96 5.59
C TYR A 47 8.91 -1.78 5.44
N SER A 48 10.07 -1.14 5.26
CA SER A 48 11.34 -1.84 5.03
C SER A 48 12.37 -1.64 6.14
N ASP A 49 13.20 -2.67 6.27
CA ASP A 49 14.40 -2.71 7.09
C ASP A 49 15.60 -3.19 6.23
N ASP A 50 16.75 -3.44 6.85
CA ASP A 50 17.97 -3.83 6.15
C ASP A 50 17.85 -5.21 5.46
N LEU A 51 16.94 -6.07 5.93
CA LEU A 51 16.70 -7.40 5.37
C LEU A 51 15.54 -7.41 4.37
N ASN A 52 14.59 -6.49 4.47
CA ASN A 52 13.38 -6.46 3.67
C ASN A 52 13.23 -5.10 2.95
N PRO A 53 14.06 -4.79 1.94
CA PRO A 53 14.28 -3.41 1.50
C PRO A 53 13.15 -2.79 0.68
N PHE A 54 12.26 -3.57 0.06
CA PHE A 54 11.28 -3.08 -0.91
C PHE A 54 9.88 -3.69 -0.75
N LEU A 55 8.87 -3.01 -1.31
CA LEU A 55 7.51 -3.52 -1.38
C LEU A 55 7.34 -4.39 -2.61
N ASN A 56 6.82 -5.60 -2.40
CA ASN A 56 6.46 -6.49 -3.48
C ASN A 56 4.95 -6.56 -3.72
N GLY A 57 4.14 -6.08 -2.78
CA GLY A 57 2.70 -6.04 -3.00
C GLY A 57 1.94 -5.25 -1.96
N ILE A 58 0.70 -4.96 -2.30
CA ILE A 58 -0.26 -4.26 -1.46
C ILE A 58 -1.65 -4.86 -1.66
N SER A 59 -2.31 -5.15 -0.55
CA SER A 59 -3.71 -5.55 -0.50
C SER A 59 -4.45 -4.56 0.39
N VAL A 60 -5.59 -4.06 -0.07
CA VAL A 60 -6.41 -3.11 0.67
C VAL A 60 -7.84 -3.61 0.70
N ALA A 61 -8.46 -3.57 1.87
CA ALA A 61 -9.87 -3.87 2.05
C ALA A 61 -10.56 -2.72 2.77
N ALA A 62 -11.64 -2.19 2.18
CA ALA A 62 -12.53 -1.23 2.79
C ALA A 62 -13.77 -1.96 3.30
N SER A 63 -14.14 -1.75 4.56
CA SER A 63 -15.35 -2.33 5.15
C SER A 63 -16.44 -1.27 5.27
N ASP A 64 -17.53 -1.43 4.50
CA ASP A 64 -18.77 -0.70 4.77
C ASP A 64 -19.52 -1.43 5.89
N THR A 65 -19.38 -0.90 7.12
CA THR A 65 -20.02 -1.48 8.31
C THR A 65 -21.54 -1.31 8.31
N GLU A 66 -22.10 -0.41 7.48
CA GLU A 66 -23.55 -0.18 7.39
C GLU A 66 -24.22 -1.10 6.36
N GLN A 67 -23.50 -1.45 5.29
CA GLN A 67 -24.03 -2.26 4.18
C GLN A 67 -23.46 -3.68 4.13
N GLY A 68 -22.56 -4.04 5.05
CA GLY A 68 -21.95 -5.38 5.14
C GLY A 68 -21.10 -5.76 3.91
N THR A 69 -20.66 -4.78 3.13
CA THR A 69 -19.91 -5.00 1.89
C THR A 69 -18.43 -4.73 2.13
N ILE A 70 -17.57 -5.69 1.76
CA ILE A 70 -16.12 -5.52 1.73
C ILE A 70 -15.71 -5.36 0.27
N VAL A 71 -15.05 -4.25 -0.04
CA VAL A 71 -14.40 -4.03 -1.34
C VAL A 71 -12.91 -4.17 -1.14
N GLY A 72 -12.25 -4.94 -2.01
CA GLY A 72 -10.82 -5.19 -1.93
C GLY A 72 -10.09 -4.90 -3.24
N ALA A 73 -8.81 -4.54 -3.15
CA ALA A 73 -7.87 -4.56 -4.27
C ALA A 73 -6.56 -5.23 -3.82
N ASP A 74 -5.99 -6.05 -4.70
CA ASP A 74 -4.74 -6.78 -4.43
C ASP A 74 -3.79 -6.61 -5.63
N PHE A 75 -2.57 -6.19 -5.35
CA PHE A 75 -1.50 -6.03 -6.33
C PHE A 75 -0.24 -6.70 -5.82
N ILE A 76 0.26 -7.67 -6.58
CA ILE A 76 1.54 -8.35 -6.30
C ILE A 76 2.45 -8.13 -7.50
N GLY A 77 3.58 -7.47 -7.26
CA GLY A 77 4.74 -7.47 -8.15
C GLY A 77 5.33 -8.87 -8.18
N SER A 78 5.33 -9.50 -9.34
CA SER A 78 6.01 -10.79 -9.53
C SER A 78 7.46 -10.61 -9.98
N GLN A 79 7.82 -9.42 -10.47
CA GLN A 79 9.12 -9.10 -11.07
C GLN A 79 9.49 -7.62 -10.87
N ARG A 80 10.78 -7.38 -10.64
CA ARG A 80 11.39 -6.05 -10.51
C ARG A 80 11.35 -5.29 -11.84
N GLY A 81 11.21 -3.97 -11.78
CA GLY A 81 11.17 -3.07 -12.93
C GLY A 81 9.86 -3.11 -13.73
N THR A 82 8.86 -3.87 -13.27
CA THR A 82 7.49 -3.82 -13.84
C THR A 82 6.81 -2.51 -13.46
N THR A 83 5.74 -2.14 -14.17
CA THR A 83 4.95 -0.94 -13.85
C THR A 83 4.50 -0.94 -12.39
N ILE A 84 3.99 -2.06 -11.88
CA ILE A 84 3.54 -2.17 -10.49
C ILE A 84 4.70 -2.10 -9.48
N ASP A 85 5.86 -2.68 -9.79
CA ASP A 85 7.05 -2.55 -8.93
C ASP A 85 7.52 -1.09 -8.85
N ASN A 86 7.53 -0.39 -9.99
CA ASN A 86 7.86 1.03 -10.04
C ASN A 86 6.81 1.87 -9.29
N ASP A 87 5.53 1.59 -9.48
CA ASP A 87 4.44 2.26 -8.76
C ASP A 87 4.60 2.09 -7.24
N LEU A 88 4.93 0.87 -6.78
CA LEU A 88 5.14 0.56 -5.37
C LEU A 88 6.42 1.16 -4.80
N ASN A 89 7.52 1.22 -5.55
CA ASN A 89 8.84 1.53 -4.99
C ASN A 89 9.44 2.88 -5.42
N MET A 90 8.90 3.54 -6.45
CA MET A 90 9.36 4.86 -6.92
C MET A 90 8.47 6.03 -6.50
N ASN A 91 7.37 5.74 -5.79
CA ASN A 91 6.45 6.75 -5.27
C ASN A 91 6.49 6.78 -3.74
N ASP A 92 6.41 7.97 -3.15
CA ASP A 92 6.38 8.15 -1.69
C ASP A 92 4.98 8.01 -1.08
N THR A 93 3.92 8.12 -1.90
CA THR A 93 2.54 8.21 -1.44
C THR A 93 1.63 7.22 -2.18
N VAL A 94 0.71 6.60 -1.43
CA VAL A 94 -0.39 5.79 -1.95
C VAL A 94 -1.71 6.42 -1.53
N LEU A 95 -2.50 6.80 -2.52
CA LEU A 95 -3.88 7.26 -2.33
C LEU A 95 -4.82 6.10 -2.54
N ILE A 96 -5.62 5.80 -1.52
CA ILE A 96 -6.62 4.74 -1.53
C ILE A 96 -7.98 5.40 -1.79
N ASN A 97 -8.50 5.20 -2.99
CA ASN A 97 -9.75 5.81 -3.43
C ASN A 97 -10.82 4.74 -3.65
N LEU A 98 -12.09 5.13 -3.56
CA LEU A 98 -13.21 4.28 -3.92
C LEU A 98 -13.92 4.88 -5.14
N GLN A 99 -13.98 4.12 -6.24
CA GLN A 99 -14.66 4.53 -7.47
C GLN A 99 -15.64 3.45 -7.89
N SER A 100 -16.94 3.79 -7.93
CA SER A 100 -18.00 2.86 -8.35
C SER A 100 -17.93 1.50 -7.65
N ARG A 101 -17.69 1.51 -6.31
CA ARG A 101 -17.48 0.32 -5.47
C ARG A 101 -16.24 -0.53 -5.78
N ASN A 102 -15.23 0.04 -6.42
CA ASN A 102 -13.91 -0.58 -6.58
C ASN A 102 -12.86 0.26 -5.86
N ILE A 103 -11.93 -0.39 -5.18
CA ILE A 103 -10.75 0.29 -4.66
C ILE A 103 -9.81 0.59 -5.82
N VAL A 104 -9.39 1.85 -5.92
CA VAL A 104 -8.41 2.32 -6.89
C VAL A 104 -7.24 2.90 -6.11
N LEU A 105 -6.06 2.36 -6.36
CA LEU A 105 -4.81 2.86 -5.80
C LEU A 105 -4.16 3.80 -6.81
N ALA A 106 -3.79 5.00 -6.35
CA ALA A 106 -2.93 5.89 -7.09
C ALA A 106 -1.59 6.04 -6.37
N PHE A 107 -0.51 6.06 -7.13
CA PHE A 107 0.86 6.12 -6.65
C PHE A 107 1.47 7.44 -7.12
N GLU A 108 1.91 8.26 -6.18
CA GLU A 108 2.37 9.62 -6.48
C GLU A 108 3.59 9.98 -5.63
N ASN A 109 4.43 10.88 -6.13
CA ASN A 109 5.42 11.58 -5.34
C ASN A 109 4.83 12.92 -4.90
N THR A 110 4.35 12.98 -3.67
CA THR A 110 3.71 14.21 -3.16
C THR A 110 4.73 15.24 -2.66
N GLY A 111 6.02 14.90 -2.66
CA GLY A 111 7.08 15.86 -2.41
C GLY A 111 6.89 16.51 -1.04
N VAL A 112 6.77 15.70 0.02
CA VAL A 112 7.11 16.20 1.35
C VAL A 112 8.60 16.54 1.27
N GLY A 113 8.83 17.81 0.93
CA GLY A 113 10.09 18.33 0.48
C GLY A 113 11.17 18.02 1.48
N SER A 114 12.34 17.73 0.94
CA SER A 114 13.60 18.10 1.56
C SER A 114 13.45 19.53 2.13
N GLN A 115 13.43 19.63 3.45
CA GLN A 115 13.94 20.78 4.18
C GLN A 115 15.02 20.28 5.12
#